data_AF-A0A8H4K7X8-F1
#
_entry.id   AF-A0A8H4K7X8-F1
#
_cell.length_a   1.000
_cell.length_b   1.000
_cell.length_c   1.000
_cell.angle_alpha   90.00
_cell.angle_beta   90.00
_cell.angle_gamma   90.00
#
_symmetry.space_group_name_H-M   'P 1'
#
loop_
_entity.id
_entity.type
_entity.pdbx_description
1 polymer ?
#
loop_
_entity_poly.entity_id
_entity_poly.type
_entity_poly.pdbx_seq_one_letter_code
_entity_poly.pdbx_strand_id
1 'polypeptide(L)'
;MSQNRHRSVPSGAGALISPASSQNSNQWSQAMAPPTVITSIAHLAAKSITNNQKAEGNKLLKQAEALASMHFELNLHSIASLAKRLEKDVQQLVLRTAEDHEFRNQNEERMTRMMFEVQSIKLFMQRKKTKQPVTRADIERLQHEMSKTTMEWNKQLDDAKAKIDEIEGRMTKAPRPPVAKAKEPEQSTPPTSRMETRAMRKAKVQLSSSTQKSSPSSSTPESRIKDAINSTKRWNREHKVTQMRENQFIVGYLKKQGQRDAELAKILHQALQKRASNLEPKGRRGKAKKQPSLEEICRHVSWQDVIATATEVLVVNKAQTLQLLG
;
A
#
# COMPACT_ATOMS: atom_id res chain seq x y z
N MET A 1 40.11 -46.27 19.82
CA MET A 1 40.26 -45.40 21.01
C MET A 1 39.26 -44.27 20.87
N SER A 2 38.19 -44.31 21.66
CA SER A 2 37.19 -43.24 21.81
C SER A 2 37.82 -42.01 22.47
N GLN A 3 37.53 -40.80 21.98
CA GLN A 3 37.34 -39.65 22.86
C GLN A 3 36.22 -38.75 22.35
N ASN A 4 35.15 -38.79 23.13
CA ASN A 4 34.03 -37.89 23.21
C ASN A 4 34.49 -36.55 23.82
N ARG A 5 34.21 -35.40 23.20
CA ARG A 5 34.29 -34.09 23.86
C ARG A 5 33.15 -33.19 23.41
N HIS A 6 32.32 -32.85 24.38
CA HIS A 6 31.19 -31.93 24.34
C HIS A 6 31.63 -30.45 24.42
N ARG A 7 30.70 -29.57 23.98
CA ARG A 7 30.50 -28.13 24.34
C ARG A 7 31.52 -27.13 23.71
N SER A 8 31.17 -25.93 23.21
CA SER A 8 30.02 -25.03 23.42
C SER A 8 29.88 -24.06 22.23
N VAL A 9 28.66 -23.62 21.90
CA VAL A 9 28.39 -22.47 21.02
C VAL A 9 27.64 -21.41 21.85
N PRO A 10 27.88 -20.09 21.69
CA PRO A 10 27.31 -19.06 22.55
C PRO A 10 25.84 -18.79 22.25
N SER A 11 25.13 -18.44 23.32
CA SER A 11 23.74 -18.02 23.38
C SER A 11 23.50 -16.72 22.62
N GLY A 12 22.47 -16.68 21.77
CA GLY A 12 22.08 -15.48 21.05
C GLY A 12 20.90 -15.74 20.11
N ALA A 13 19.68 -15.82 20.66
CA ALA A 13 18.46 -15.77 19.86
C ALA A 13 17.29 -15.22 20.67
N GLY A 14 16.85 -14.02 20.27
CA GLY A 14 15.44 -13.70 20.03
C GLY A 14 14.50 -13.74 21.23
N ALA A 15 14.35 -12.58 21.87
CA ALA A 15 13.15 -12.26 22.65
C ALA A 15 11.90 -12.45 21.77
N LEU A 16 11.10 -13.47 22.10
CA LEU A 16 9.74 -13.62 21.64
C LEU A 16 8.89 -12.56 22.35
N ILE A 17 8.39 -11.58 21.59
CA ILE A 17 7.36 -10.67 22.06
C ILE A 17 6.03 -11.44 21.98
N SER A 18 5.74 -12.21 23.03
CA SER A 18 4.39 -12.65 23.35
C SER A 18 3.65 -11.49 24.03
N PRO A 19 2.42 -11.12 23.64
CA PRO A 19 1.61 -10.27 24.48
C PRO A 19 1.18 -11.06 25.72
N ALA A 20 1.29 -10.41 26.87
CA ALA A 20 0.92 -10.95 28.17
C ALA A 20 -0.56 -11.37 28.19
N SER A 21 -0.80 -12.66 28.35
CA SER A 21 -2.06 -13.20 28.81
C SER A 21 -1.97 -13.40 30.32
N SER A 22 -3.07 -13.12 31.02
CA SER A 22 -3.34 -13.48 32.41
C SER A 22 -2.68 -12.64 33.51
N GLN A 23 -3.33 -11.52 33.86
CA GLN A 23 -3.48 -11.09 35.26
C GLN A 23 -4.81 -10.34 35.43
N ASN A 24 -5.93 -11.06 35.52
CA ASN A 24 -7.06 -10.67 36.38
C ASN A 24 -8.09 -11.81 36.50
N SER A 25 -7.74 -12.91 37.18
CA SER A 25 -8.67 -14.03 37.42
C SER A 25 -9.05 -14.20 38.89
N ASN A 26 -8.70 -13.28 39.78
CA ASN A 26 -8.81 -13.52 41.22
C ASN A 26 -9.95 -12.74 41.92
N GLN A 27 -10.86 -12.11 41.17
CA GLN A 27 -11.91 -11.27 41.77
C GLN A 27 -13.34 -11.84 41.65
N TRP A 28 -13.51 -13.05 41.11
CA TRP A 28 -14.84 -13.62 40.84
C TRP A 28 -15.18 -14.84 41.73
N SER A 29 -14.30 -15.21 42.65
CA SER A 29 -14.50 -16.38 43.54
C SER A 29 -15.21 -16.06 44.85
N GLN A 30 -15.64 -14.82 45.11
CA GLN A 30 -16.29 -14.44 46.37
C GLN A 30 -17.82 -14.23 46.31
N ALA A 31 -18.45 -14.35 45.14
CA ALA A 31 -19.89 -14.11 44.99
C ALA A 31 -20.75 -15.38 44.88
N MET A 32 -20.15 -16.57 45.02
CA MET A 32 -20.83 -17.86 44.87
C MET A 32 -20.81 -18.64 46.20
N ALA A 33 -21.31 -18.02 47.27
CA ALA A 33 -21.81 -18.80 48.41
C ALA A 33 -23.30 -19.08 48.15
N PRO A 34 -23.72 -20.35 47.97
CA PRO A 34 -25.13 -20.67 47.99
C PRO A 34 -25.71 -20.29 49.36
N PRO A 35 -26.95 -19.79 49.47
CA PRO A 35 -27.57 -19.65 50.77
C PRO A 35 -27.62 -21.03 51.42
N THR A 36 -26.99 -21.16 52.59
CA THR A 36 -27.02 -22.35 53.43
C THR A 36 -28.49 -22.71 53.66
N VAL A 37 -28.95 -23.76 52.97
CA VAL A 37 -30.27 -24.35 53.17
C VAL A 37 -30.26 -24.96 54.57
N ILE A 38 -30.94 -24.32 55.52
CA ILE A 38 -31.22 -24.91 56.83
C ILE A 38 -32.24 -26.02 56.59
N THR A 39 -31.76 -27.24 56.35
CA THR A 39 -32.58 -28.44 56.41
C THR A 39 -32.68 -28.86 57.88
N SER A 40 -33.80 -28.54 58.53
CA SER A 40 -34.18 -29.21 59.77
C SER A 40 -35.71 -29.33 59.82
N ILE A 41 -36.20 -30.47 59.35
CA ILE A 41 -37.52 -30.96 59.71
C ILE A 41 -37.34 -32.43 60.11
N ALA A 42 -37.55 -32.70 61.40
CA ALA A 42 -38.42 -33.76 61.90
C ALA A 42 -37.96 -34.20 63.29
N HIS A 43 -38.68 -33.78 64.33
CA HIS A 43 -38.86 -34.62 65.52
C HIS A 43 -40.26 -34.43 66.10
N LEU A 44 -41.07 -35.48 65.92
CA LEU A 44 -41.96 -36.11 66.90
C LEU A 44 -42.68 -35.21 67.91
N ALA A 45 -44.01 -35.11 67.77
CA ALA A 45 -44.92 -35.12 68.92
C ALA A 45 -46.34 -35.49 68.48
N ALA A 46 -46.66 -36.79 68.48
CA ALA A 46 -48.04 -37.25 68.58
C ALA A 46 -48.47 -37.13 70.05
N LYS A 47 -49.24 -36.09 70.39
CA LYS A 47 -49.99 -36.05 71.65
C LYS A 47 -51.33 -35.34 71.43
N SER A 48 -52.37 -35.95 72.01
CA SER A 48 -53.80 -35.63 71.89
C SER A 48 -54.09 -34.12 71.89
N ILE A 49 -54.78 -33.66 70.85
CA ILE A 49 -55.10 -32.26 70.56
C ILE A 49 -56.54 -31.96 71.00
N THR A 50 -56.71 -31.04 71.95
CA THR A 50 -58.01 -30.41 72.23
C THR A 50 -58.39 -29.45 71.08
N ASN A 51 -59.68 -29.26 70.80
CA ASN A 51 -60.17 -28.52 69.62
C ASN A 51 -59.52 -27.12 69.39
N ASN A 52 -59.02 -26.45 70.44
CA ASN A 52 -58.28 -25.19 70.32
C ASN A 52 -56.87 -25.35 69.72
N GLN A 53 -56.16 -26.44 69.99
CA GLN A 53 -54.84 -26.72 69.42
C GLN A 53 -54.92 -27.13 67.94
N LYS A 54 -56.04 -27.70 67.49
CA LYS A 54 -56.27 -28.05 66.07
C LYS A 54 -56.47 -26.80 65.20
N ALA A 55 -57.16 -25.80 65.75
CA ALA A 55 -57.35 -24.51 65.09
C ALA A 55 -56.04 -23.72 64.96
N GLU A 56 -55.21 -23.70 66.02
CA GLU A 56 -53.88 -23.09 66.00
C GLU A 56 -52.92 -23.83 65.04
N GLY A 57 -52.93 -25.17 65.03
CA GLY A 57 -52.14 -25.97 64.09
C GLY A 57 -52.51 -25.72 62.62
N ASN A 58 -53.80 -25.54 62.32
CA ASN A 58 -54.26 -25.19 60.97
C ASN A 58 -53.83 -23.78 60.54
N LYS A 59 -53.73 -22.82 61.48
CA LYS A 59 -53.20 -21.47 61.18
C LYS A 59 -51.70 -21.51 60.90
N LEU A 60 -50.94 -22.24 61.72
CA LEU A 60 -49.49 -22.41 61.54
C LEU A 60 -49.16 -23.12 60.23
N LEU A 61 -49.96 -24.14 59.85
CA LEU A 61 -49.80 -24.82 58.57
C LEU A 61 -50.05 -23.87 57.38
N LYS A 62 -51.10 -23.05 57.44
CA LYS A 62 -51.37 -22.03 56.41
C LYS A 62 -50.25 -20.98 56.31
N GLN A 63 -49.68 -20.57 57.45
CA GLN A 63 -48.52 -19.67 57.47
C GLN A 63 -47.28 -20.33 56.87
N ALA A 64 -47.02 -21.61 57.19
CA ALA A 64 -45.91 -22.36 56.62
C ALA A 64 -46.07 -22.56 55.11
N GLU A 65 -47.29 -22.83 54.63
CA GLU A 65 -47.61 -22.96 53.21
C GLU A 65 -47.46 -21.64 52.45
N ALA A 66 -47.91 -20.52 53.05
CA ALA A 66 -47.72 -19.19 52.49
C ALA A 66 -46.23 -18.80 52.42
N LEU A 67 -45.45 -19.12 53.47
CA LEU A 67 -44.01 -18.87 53.51
C LEU A 67 -43.26 -19.74 52.49
N ALA A 68 -43.63 -21.02 52.37
CA ALA A 68 -43.07 -21.92 51.38
C ALA A 68 -43.36 -21.44 49.94
N SER A 69 -44.59 -20.96 49.70
CA SER A 69 -45.00 -20.42 48.40
C SER A 69 -44.23 -19.14 48.05
N MET A 70 -44.11 -18.21 48.99
CA MET A 70 -43.31 -16.99 48.82
C MET A 70 -41.83 -17.33 48.56
N HIS A 71 -41.27 -18.30 49.29
CA HIS A 71 -39.88 -18.73 49.10
C HIS A 71 -39.67 -19.36 47.72
N PHE A 72 -40.62 -20.18 47.26
CA PHE A 72 -40.58 -20.78 45.94
C PHE A 72 -40.64 -19.72 44.84
N GLU A 73 -41.55 -18.74 44.96
CA GLU A 73 -41.66 -17.63 44.02
C GLU A 73 -40.37 -16.79 43.99
N LEU A 74 -39.80 -16.47 45.15
CA LEU A 74 -38.54 -15.72 45.22
C LEU A 74 -37.38 -16.49 44.56
N ASN A 75 -37.30 -17.80 44.80
CA ASN A 75 -36.32 -18.66 44.16
C ASN A 75 -36.51 -18.71 42.63
N LEU A 76 -37.76 -18.81 42.15
CA LEU A 76 -38.06 -18.75 40.72
C LEU A 76 -37.61 -17.42 40.10
N HIS A 77 -37.87 -16.29 40.77
CA HIS A 77 -37.41 -14.98 40.30
C HIS A 77 -35.88 -14.89 40.28
N SER A 78 -35.20 -15.42 41.30
CA SER A 78 -33.74 -15.48 41.36
C SER A 78 -33.17 -16.30 40.20
N ILE A 79 -33.68 -17.52 39.99
CA ILE A 79 -33.28 -18.41 38.89
C ILE A 79 -33.55 -17.75 37.53
N ALA A 80 -34.72 -17.12 37.34
CA ALA A 80 -35.05 -16.42 36.11
C ALA A 80 -34.10 -15.24 35.84
N SER A 81 -33.70 -14.51 36.88
CA SER A 81 -32.74 -13.41 36.76
C SER A 81 -31.33 -13.91 36.40
N LEU A 82 -30.90 -15.03 36.99
CA LEU A 82 -29.63 -15.68 36.68
C LEU A 82 -29.62 -16.23 35.25
N ALA A 83 -30.71 -16.86 34.82
CA ALA A 83 -30.86 -17.37 33.46
C ALA A 83 -30.75 -16.24 32.43
N LYS A 84 -31.43 -15.10 32.64
CA LYS A 84 -31.33 -13.92 31.76
C LYS A 84 -29.92 -13.32 31.72
N ARG A 85 -29.19 -13.35 32.84
CA ARG A 85 -27.79 -12.88 32.88
C ARG A 85 -26.89 -13.83 32.09
N LEU A 86 -27.02 -15.13 32.34
CA LEU A 86 -26.26 -16.15 31.63
C LEU A 86 -26.50 -16.11 30.12
N GLU A 87 -27.74 -15.90 29.70
CA GLU A 87 -28.09 -15.73 28.29
C GLU A 87 -27.32 -14.57 27.64
N LYS A 88 -27.27 -13.41 28.30
CA LYS A 88 -26.50 -12.25 27.83
C LYS A 88 -25.00 -12.54 27.76
N ASP A 89 -24.47 -13.22 28.78
CA ASP A 89 -23.05 -13.56 28.84
C ASP A 89 -22.67 -14.54 27.71
N VAL A 90 -23.52 -15.53 27.42
CA VAL A 90 -23.34 -16.46 26.30
C VAL A 90 -23.43 -15.73 24.96
N GLN A 91 -24.41 -14.84 24.77
CA GLN A 91 -24.53 -14.02 23.55
C GLN A 91 -23.26 -13.17 23.33
N GLN A 92 -22.75 -12.54 24.40
CA GLN A 92 -21.52 -11.76 24.31
C GLN A 92 -20.29 -12.62 24.00
N LEU A 93 -20.21 -13.83 24.56
CA LEU A 93 -19.15 -14.78 24.25
C LEU A 93 -19.21 -15.23 22.79
N VAL A 94 -20.40 -15.54 22.27
CA VAL A 94 -20.60 -15.92 20.87
C VAL A 94 -20.16 -14.80 19.93
N LEU A 95 -20.53 -13.54 20.21
CA LEU A 95 -20.09 -12.39 19.41
C LEU A 95 -18.56 -12.25 19.39
N ARG A 96 -17.92 -12.33 20.56
CA ARG A 96 -16.44 -12.29 20.65
C ARG A 96 -15.77 -13.48 19.93
N THR A 97 -16.40 -14.65 20.01
CA THR A 97 -15.89 -15.87 19.35
C THR A 97 -16.12 -15.83 17.84
N ALA A 98 -17.18 -15.18 17.36
CA ALA A 98 -17.43 -14.97 15.94
C ALA A 98 -16.33 -14.08 15.33
N GLU A 99 -15.94 -13.00 16.01
CA GLU A 99 -14.80 -12.17 15.62
C GLU A 99 -13.48 -12.97 15.61
N ASP A 100 -13.24 -13.84 16.62
CA ASP A 100 -12.07 -14.74 16.64
C ASP A 100 -12.11 -15.75 15.48
N HIS A 101 -13.27 -16.33 15.20
CA HIS A 101 -13.46 -17.27 14.10
C HIS A 101 -13.21 -16.59 12.73
N GLU A 102 -13.70 -15.36 12.53
CA GLU A 102 -13.42 -14.58 11.33
C GLU A 102 -11.93 -14.25 11.19
N PHE A 103 -11.28 -13.84 12.29
CA PHE A 103 -9.83 -13.59 12.30
C PHE A 103 -9.05 -14.86 11.93
N ARG A 104 -9.44 -16.02 12.50
CA ARG A 104 -8.81 -17.31 12.19
C ARG A 104 -8.98 -17.68 10.72
N ASN A 105 -10.19 -17.53 10.18
CA ASN A 105 -10.46 -17.81 8.78
C ASN A 105 -9.65 -16.88 7.84
N GLN A 106 -9.61 -15.57 8.12
CA GLN A 106 -8.80 -14.62 7.35
C GLN A 106 -7.30 -14.95 7.44
N ASN A 107 -6.82 -15.36 8.61
CA ASN A 107 -5.43 -15.73 8.81
C ASN A 107 -5.07 -17.03 8.07
N GLU A 108 -5.95 -18.04 8.08
CA GLU A 108 -5.80 -19.29 7.33
C GLU A 108 -5.79 -19.04 5.83
N GLU A 109 -6.68 -18.18 5.33
CA GLU A 109 -6.71 -17.79 3.92
C GLU A 109 -5.40 -17.09 3.51
N ARG A 110 -4.91 -16.15 4.34
CA ARG A 110 -3.64 -15.47 4.11
C ARG A 110 -2.46 -16.45 4.08
N MET A 111 -2.42 -17.41 5.01
CA MET A 111 -1.37 -18.44 5.06
C MET A 111 -1.39 -19.30 3.80
N THR A 112 -2.59 -19.67 3.34
CA THR A 112 -2.80 -20.45 2.13
C THR A 112 -2.33 -19.70 0.88
N ARG A 113 -2.68 -18.42 0.73
CA ARG A 113 -2.20 -17.58 -0.38
C ARG A 113 -0.67 -17.49 -0.40
N MET A 114 -0.05 -17.23 0.75
CA MET A 114 1.40 -17.15 0.87
C MET A 114 2.08 -18.47 0.50
N MET A 115 1.51 -19.61 0.89
CA MET A 115 2.03 -20.93 0.52
C MET A 115 2.05 -21.11 -1.01
N PHE A 116 0.96 -20.74 -1.70
CA PHE A 116 0.91 -20.80 -3.16
C PHE A 116 1.88 -19.83 -3.83
N GLU A 117 2.04 -18.62 -3.31
CA GLU A 117 3.01 -17.65 -3.80
C GLU A 117 4.44 -18.19 -3.68
N VAL A 118 4.83 -18.69 -2.51
CA VAL A 118 6.15 -19.30 -2.26
C VAL A 118 6.39 -20.47 -3.21
N GLN A 119 5.39 -21.33 -3.40
CA GLN A 119 5.48 -22.46 -4.33
C GLN A 119 5.65 -21.98 -5.78
N SER A 120 4.91 -20.95 -6.20
CA SER A 120 5.02 -20.38 -7.54
C SER A 120 6.38 -19.73 -7.79
N ILE A 121 6.93 -19.01 -6.80
CA ILE A 121 8.28 -18.42 -6.86
C ILE A 121 9.32 -19.53 -6.92
N LYS A 122 9.17 -20.59 -6.13
CA LYS A 122 10.09 -21.74 -6.15
C LYS A 122 10.13 -22.39 -7.53
N LEU A 123 8.97 -22.63 -8.14
CA LEU A 123 8.87 -23.17 -9.50
C LEU A 123 9.48 -22.21 -10.54
N PHE A 124 9.22 -20.91 -10.41
CA PHE A 124 9.80 -19.89 -11.29
C PHE A 124 11.33 -19.82 -11.18
N MET A 125 11.86 -19.87 -9.96
CA MET A 125 13.29 -19.88 -9.70
C MET A 125 13.94 -21.17 -10.19
N GLN A 126 13.27 -22.33 -10.03
CA GLN A 126 13.73 -23.60 -10.58
C GLN A 126 13.81 -23.57 -12.11
N ARG A 127 12.81 -22.97 -12.79
CA ARG A 127 12.83 -22.74 -14.24
C ARG A 127 13.96 -21.79 -14.67
N LYS A 128 14.35 -20.84 -13.82
CA LYS A 128 15.45 -19.92 -14.09
C LYS A 128 16.83 -20.52 -13.81
N LYS A 129 16.96 -21.45 -12.86
CA LYS A 129 18.22 -22.15 -12.56
C LYS A 129 18.77 -22.96 -13.74
N THR A 130 17.94 -23.32 -14.72
CA THR A 130 18.39 -24.00 -15.95
C THR A 130 19.21 -23.09 -16.87
N LYS A 131 19.12 -21.76 -16.71
CA LYS A 131 20.01 -20.81 -17.38
C LYS A 131 21.09 -20.44 -16.38
N GLN A 132 22.35 -20.74 -16.71
CA GLN A 132 23.50 -20.35 -15.89
C GLN A 132 23.35 -18.87 -15.49
N PRO A 133 23.53 -18.52 -14.20
CA PRO A 133 23.51 -17.13 -13.79
C PRO A 133 24.65 -16.42 -14.53
N VAL A 134 24.31 -15.46 -15.39
CA VAL A 134 25.30 -14.61 -16.06
C VAL A 134 26.08 -13.90 -14.96
N THR A 135 27.37 -14.21 -14.87
CA THR A 135 28.23 -13.64 -13.83
C THR A 135 28.57 -12.22 -14.23
N ARG A 136 28.82 -11.35 -13.24
CA ARG A 136 29.29 -9.98 -13.50
C ARG A 136 30.54 -9.94 -14.39
N ALA A 137 31.43 -10.92 -14.25
CA ALA A 137 32.61 -11.10 -15.10
C ALA A 137 32.26 -11.38 -16.57
N ASP A 138 31.17 -12.11 -16.84
CA ASP A 138 30.73 -12.41 -18.21
C ASP A 138 30.20 -11.15 -18.90
N ILE A 139 29.50 -10.28 -18.15
CA ILE A 139 29.01 -8.99 -18.64
C ILE A 139 30.19 -8.06 -18.94
N GLU A 140 31.16 -7.99 -18.04
CA GLU A 140 32.36 -7.15 -18.20
C GLU A 140 33.22 -7.63 -19.40
N ARG A 141 33.38 -8.95 -19.59
CA ARG A 141 34.05 -9.51 -20.78
C ARG A 141 33.32 -9.12 -22.06
N LEU A 142 32.00 -9.28 -22.11
CA LEU A 142 31.20 -8.95 -23.29
C LEU A 142 31.27 -7.45 -23.64
N GLN A 143 31.23 -6.58 -22.62
CA GLN A 143 31.37 -5.13 -22.81
C GLN A 143 32.77 -4.76 -23.32
N HIS A 144 33.80 -5.42 -22.82
CA HIS A 144 35.17 -5.19 -23.29
C HIS A 144 35.35 -5.64 -24.74
N GLU A 145 34.81 -6.80 -25.12
CA GLU A 145 34.83 -7.27 -26.50
C GLU A 145 34.10 -6.32 -27.44
N MET A 146 32.92 -5.82 -27.04
CA MET A 146 32.16 -4.83 -27.81
C MET A 146 32.91 -3.50 -27.96
N SER A 147 33.61 -3.07 -26.91
CA SER A 147 34.42 -1.84 -26.97
C SER A 147 35.60 -2.03 -27.93
N LYS A 148 36.23 -3.20 -27.90
CA LYS A 148 37.35 -3.55 -28.78
C LYS A 148 36.93 -3.61 -30.25
N THR A 149 35.78 -4.22 -30.55
CA THR A 149 35.26 -4.24 -31.93
C THR A 149 34.86 -2.85 -32.41
N THR A 150 34.28 -2.02 -31.53
CA THR A 150 33.96 -0.62 -31.87
C THR A 150 35.22 0.19 -32.18
N MET A 151 36.29 0.03 -31.40
CA MET A 151 37.57 0.69 -31.67
C MET A 151 38.19 0.24 -33.00
N GLU A 152 38.14 -1.05 -33.30
CA GLU A 152 38.64 -1.60 -34.57
C GLU A 152 37.86 -1.05 -35.77
N TRP A 153 36.53 -0.99 -35.67
CA TRP A 153 35.68 -0.38 -36.69
C TRP A 153 35.96 1.11 -36.91
N ASN A 154 36.12 1.88 -35.83
CA ASN A 154 36.47 3.29 -35.95
C ASN A 154 37.82 3.50 -36.62
N LYS A 155 38.82 2.67 -36.28
CA LYS A 155 40.13 2.71 -36.93
C LYS A 155 40.03 2.40 -38.43
N GLN A 156 39.27 1.37 -38.81
CA GLN A 156 39.04 1.04 -40.22
C GLN A 156 38.30 2.16 -40.96
N LEU A 157 37.37 2.84 -40.30
CA LEU A 157 36.67 3.99 -40.86
C LEU A 157 37.62 5.18 -41.08
N ASP A 158 38.50 5.46 -40.13
CA ASP A 158 39.47 6.54 -40.24
C ASP A 158 40.53 6.24 -41.31
N ASP A 159 41.00 5.00 -41.42
CA ASP A 159 41.88 4.56 -42.50
C ASP A 159 41.19 4.67 -43.88
N ALA A 160 39.90 4.35 -43.96
CA ALA A 160 39.12 4.50 -45.19
C ALA A 160 38.95 5.97 -45.58
N LYS A 161 38.66 6.86 -44.61
CA LYS A 161 38.62 8.32 -44.84
C LYS A 161 39.95 8.85 -45.32
N ALA A 162 41.06 8.46 -44.69
CA ALA A 162 42.39 8.90 -45.11
C ALA A 162 42.71 8.50 -46.56
N LYS A 163 42.30 7.29 -46.99
CA LYS A 163 42.42 6.86 -48.39
C LYS A 163 41.54 7.66 -49.34
N ILE A 164 40.33 8.03 -48.92
CA ILE A 164 39.43 8.89 -49.71
C ILE A 164 40.05 10.29 -49.87
N ASP A 165 40.55 10.87 -48.78
CA ASP A 165 41.23 12.17 -48.79
C ASP A 165 42.49 12.15 -49.67
N GLU A 166 43.24 11.04 -49.69
CA GLU A 166 44.39 10.86 -50.58
C GLU A 166 43.96 10.81 -52.06
N ILE A 167 42.87 10.11 -52.38
CA ILE A 167 42.31 10.06 -53.74
C ILE A 167 41.83 11.44 -54.17
N GLU A 168 41.12 12.17 -53.30
CA GLU A 168 40.68 13.55 -53.55
C GLU A 168 41.87 14.49 -53.78
N GLY A 169 42.93 14.35 -52.98
CA GLY A 169 44.19 15.09 -53.13
C GLY A 169 44.96 14.77 -54.41
N ARG A 170 44.86 13.54 -54.94
CA ARG A 170 45.42 13.15 -56.24
C ARG A 170 44.56 13.67 -57.40
N MET A 171 43.25 13.66 -57.24
CA MET A 171 42.29 14.13 -58.25
C MET A 171 42.36 15.64 -58.47
N THR A 172 42.67 16.41 -57.41
CA THR A 172 42.92 17.86 -57.47
C THR A 172 44.29 18.23 -58.06
N LYS A 173 45.24 17.29 -58.19
CA LYS A 173 46.58 17.48 -58.78
C LYS A 173 46.71 17.03 -60.24
N ALA A 174 45.64 16.56 -60.88
CA ALA A 174 45.67 16.19 -62.29
C ALA A 174 45.77 17.45 -63.20
N PRO A 175 46.65 17.49 -64.21
CA PRO A 175 46.80 18.65 -65.10
C PRO A 175 45.52 18.90 -65.91
N ARG A 176 44.96 20.10 -65.75
CA ARG A 176 43.82 20.59 -66.54
C ARG A 176 44.34 21.05 -67.92
N PRO A 177 43.86 20.52 -69.06
CA PRO A 177 44.27 21.01 -70.37
C PRO A 177 43.63 22.38 -70.66
N PRO A 178 44.28 23.25 -71.45
CA PRO A 178 43.77 24.57 -71.77
C PRO A 178 42.83 24.50 -72.98
N VAL A 179 41.62 25.04 -72.87
CA VAL A 179 40.85 25.47 -74.04
C VAL A 179 40.29 26.87 -73.77
N ALA A 180 40.43 27.68 -74.82
CA ALA A 180 40.40 29.12 -74.84
C ALA A 180 38.99 29.73 -74.96
N LYS A 181 38.88 30.92 -74.35
CA LYS A 181 38.23 32.19 -74.79
C LYS A 181 36.70 32.35 -74.84
N ALA A 182 36.37 33.59 -74.45
CA ALA A 182 35.17 34.43 -74.68
C ALA A 182 34.01 34.19 -73.70
N LYS A 183 33.45 35.18 -72.98
CA LYS A 183 33.40 36.65 -73.16
C LYS A 183 33.02 37.30 -71.81
N GLU A 184 33.64 38.44 -71.49
CA GLU A 184 33.18 39.47 -70.53
C GLU A 184 31.83 40.11 -70.99
N PRO A 185 31.14 41.00 -70.22
CA PRO A 185 31.68 41.88 -69.15
C PRO A 185 30.83 42.09 -67.87
N GLU A 186 31.51 42.65 -66.85
CA GLU A 186 31.09 43.69 -65.88
C GLU A 186 29.91 43.38 -64.90
N GLN A 187 29.84 43.84 -63.64
CA GLN A 187 30.45 44.97 -62.93
C GLN A 187 30.13 44.84 -61.41
N SER A 188 30.98 45.46 -60.57
CA SER A 188 30.63 46.16 -59.31
C SER A 188 30.28 45.40 -58.00
N THR A 189 31.21 45.51 -57.03
CA THR A 189 31.05 45.48 -55.55
C THR A 189 30.07 46.57 -55.04
N PRO A 190 29.64 46.72 -53.74
CA PRO A 190 30.30 46.32 -52.48
C PRO A 190 29.31 45.94 -51.28
N PRO A 191 29.77 45.85 -50.01
CA PRO A 191 29.10 45.14 -48.88
C PRO A 191 28.42 46.06 -47.86
N THR A 192 27.64 45.53 -46.91
CA THR A 192 27.26 46.28 -45.69
C THR A 192 26.95 45.39 -44.48
N SER A 193 27.55 45.75 -43.34
CA SER A 193 27.30 45.28 -41.98
C SER A 193 25.98 45.77 -41.38
N ARG A 194 25.41 45.08 -40.38
CA ARG A 194 24.48 45.69 -39.40
C ARG A 194 24.35 44.82 -38.12
N MET A 195 24.92 45.25 -36.98
CA MET A 195 24.25 45.91 -35.81
C MET A 195 23.27 44.99 -35.03
N GLU A 196 23.57 44.60 -33.77
CA GLU A 196 23.17 45.26 -32.49
C GLU A 196 21.77 44.76 -31.99
N THR A 197 21.35 44.66 -30.72
CA THR A 197 21.86 44.97 -29.37
C THR A 197 21.02 44.24 -28.28
N ARG A 198 21.59 44.28 -27.07
CA ARG A 198 21.14 43.94 -25.70
C ARG A 198 20.04 44.86 -25.11
N ALA A 199 19.19 44.34 -24.21
CA ALA A 199 18.51 45.07 -23.10
C ALA A 199 18.09 44.06 -21.98
N MET A 200 18.66 44.04 -20.75
CA MET A 200 18.33 44.84 -19.52
C MET A 200 16.84 44.68 -19.09
N ARG A 201 16.39 44.45 -17.83
CA ARG A 201 16.85 44.67 -16.43
C ARG A 201 15.88 43.91 -15.46
N LYS A 202 16.33 43.31 -14.33
CA LYS A 202 16.21 43.72 -12.88
C LYS A 202 14.77 44.01 -12.37
N ALA A 203 14.29 43.75 -11.14
CA ALA A 203 14.77 43.27 -9.83
C ALA A 203 13.52 42.92 -8.95
N LYS A 204 13.53 41.87 -8.11
CA LYS A 204 13.59 41.84 -6.62
C LYS A 204 12.55 42.68 -5.81
N VAL A 205 11.79 42.03 -4.91
CA VAL A 205 11.67 42.22 -3.42
C VAL A 205 10.37 41.59 -2.86
N GLN A 206 10.39 41.30 -1.55
CA GLN A 206 9.61 40.46 -0.64
C GLN A 206 8.12 40.84 -0.31
N LEU A 207 7.46 39.83 0.29
CA LEU A 207 6.43 39.83 1.36
C LEU A 207 5.04 40.45 1.12
N SER A 208 3.99 39.61 1.09
CA SER A 208 2.89 39.59 2.09
C SER A 208 1.77 38.62 1.69
N SER A 209 1.10 38.10 2.71
CA SER A 209 0.01 37.11 2.69
C SER A 209 -1.31 37.67 2.15
N SER A 210 -1.99 36.93 1.26
CA SER A 210 -3.43 36.64 1.28
C SER A 210 -3.92 36.23 -0.12
N THR A 211 -4.54 35.04 -0.18
CA THR A 211 -5.58 34.63 -1.15
C THR A 211 -5.38 35.06 -2.61
N GLN A 212 -4.54 34.34 -3.36
CA GLN A 212 -4.52 34.46 -4.82
C GLN A 212 -4.53 33.10 -5.51
N LYS A 213 -5.52 32.92 -6.40
CA LYS A 213 -5.48 32.01 -7.54
C LYS A 213 -4.21 32.31 -8.32
N SER A 214 -3.15 31.53 -8.11
CA SER A 214 -1.94 31.62 -8.93
C SER A 214 -2.14 30.80 -10.21
N SER A 215 -2.41 31.48 -11.32
CA SER A 215 -2.15 30.93 -12.65
C SER A 215 -0.63 30.63 -12.78
N PRO A 216 -0.21 29.50 -13.37
CA PRO A 216 1.17 29.04 -13.31
C PRO A 216 1.95 29.58 -14.51
N SER A 217 2.68 30.68 -14.34
CA SER A 217 3.66 31.15 -15.34
C SER A 217 5.01 31.40 -14.68
N SER A 218 5.72 30.30 -14.34
CA SER A 218 7.19 30.24 -14.17
C SER A 218 7.70 28.96 -13.49
N SER A 219 6.85 27.99 -13.16
CA SER A 219 7.31 26.71 -12.60
C SER A 219 7.92 25.83 -13.70
N THR A 220 9.19 25.47 -13.58
CA THR A 220 9.81 24.49 -14.48
C THR A 220 9.07 23.14 -14.35
N PRO A 221 9.03 22.31 -15.41
CA PRO A 221 8.47 20.95 -15.30
C PRO A 221 9.07 20.15 -14.13
N GLU A 222 10.34 20.39 -13.81
CA GLU A 222 11.02 19.77 -12.67
C GLU A 222 10.49 20.23 -11.31
N SER A 223 10.19 21.53 -11.15
CA SER A 223 9.62 22.04 -9.91
C SER A 223 8.20 21.52 -9.71
N ARG A 224 7.41 21.42 -10.78
CA ARG A 224 6.06 20.83 -10.77
C ARG A 224 6.08 19.38 -10.29
N ILE A 225 7.02 18.57 -10.80
CA ILE A 225 7.20 17.18 -10.35
C ILE A 225 7.61 17.12 -8.87
N LYS A 226 8.55 17.97 -8.43
CA LYS A 226 8.99 18.01 -7.03
C LYS A 226 7.86 18.39 -6.07
N ASP A 227 7.04 19.37 -6.47
CA ASP A 227 5.87 19.80 -5.70
C ASP A 227 4.80 18.72 -5.64
N ALA A 228 4.58 18.00 -6.73
CA ALA A 228 3.70 16.83 -6.74
C ALA A 228 4.20 15.74 -5.79
N ILE A 229 5.50 15.42 -5.80
CA ILE A 229 6.10 14.43 -4.86
C ILE A 229 5.88 14.87 -3.41
N ASN A 230 6.12 16.14 -3.10
CA ASN A 230 5.92 16.68 -1.76
C ASN A 230 4.43 16.65 -1.35
N SER A 231 3.54 16.98 -2.28
CA SER A 231 2.08 16.85 -2.12
C SER A 231 1.70 15.40 -1.80
N THR A 232 2.15 14.42 -2.59
CA THR A 232 1.89 13.00 -2.36
C THR A 232 2.42 12.55 -1.00
N LYS A 233 3.63 12.97 -0.60
CA LYS A 233 4.18 12.66 0.73
C LYS A 233 3.32 13.23 1.87
N ARG A 234 2.84 14.47 1.74
CA ARG A 234 1.96 15.09 2.72
C ARG A 234 0.63 14.34 2.81
N TRP A 235 -0.01 14.09 1.67
CA TRP A 235 -1.24 13.30 1.60
C TRP A 235 -1.05 11.89 2.17
N ASN A 236 0.10 11.27 1.97
CA ASN A 236 0.38 9.96 2.56
C ASN A 236 0.45 9.99 4.09
N ARG A 237 0.93 11.10 4.69
CA ARG A 237 0.87 11.28 6.15
C ARG A 237 -0.58 11.46 6.61
N GLU A 238 -1.37 12.24 5.88
CA GLU A 238 -2.80 12.46 6.17
C GLU A 238 -3.60 11.14 6.03
N HIS A 239 -3.28 10.29 5.07
CA HIS A 239 -3.92 8.99 4.87
C HIS A 239 -3.74 8.06 6.07
N LYS A 240 -2.61 8.12 6.76
CA LYS A 240 -2.34 7.26 7.92
C LYS A 240 -3.18 7.59 9.15
N VAL A 241 -3.68 8.82 9.23
CA VAL A 241 -4.43 9.33 10.40
C VAL A 241 -5.90 9.59 10.09
N THR A 242 -6.29 9.55 8.81
CA THR A 242 -7.68 9.76 8.41
C THR A 242 -8.53 8.52 8.66
N GLN A 243 -9.80 8.74 9.02
CA GLN A 243 -10.84 7.71 9.12
C GLN A 243 -11.76 7.70 7.89
N MET A 244 -11.43 8.50 6.86
CA MET A 244 -12.23 8.58 5.63
C MET A 244 -12.06 7.32 4.80
N ARG A 245 -13.12 6.91 4.09
CA ARG A 245 -13.05 5.78 3.15
C ARG A 245 -12.00 6.03 2.07
N GLU A 246 -11.24 4.98 1.75
CA GLU A 246 -10.06 5.07 0.89
C GLU A 246 -10.39 5.65 -0.50
N ASN A 247 -11.50 5.21 -1.11
CA ASN A 247 -11.96 5.74 -2.40
C ASN A 247 -12.28 7.26 -2.35
N GLN A 248 -12.88 7.74 -1.26
CA GLN A 248 -13.19 9.17 -1.09
C GLN A 248 -11.90 9.98 -0.88
N PHE A 249 -10.94 9.42 -0.17
CA PHE A 249 -9.62 10.03 0.03
C PHE A 249 -8.86 10.18 -1.28
N ILE A 250 -8.82 9.12 -2.09
CA ILE A 250 -8.16 9.13 -3.41
C ILE A 250 -8.78 10.18 -4.32
N VAL A 251 -10.12 10.22 -4.42
CA VAL A 251 -10.82 11.24 -5.22
C VAL A 251 -10.46 12.65 -4.75
N GLY A 252 -10.41 12.88 -3.43
CA GLY A 252 -10.00 14.16 -2.85
C GLY A 252 -8.57 14.56 -3.22
N TYR A 253 -7.63 13.63 -3.14
CA TYR A 253 -6.24 13.83 -3.56
C TYR A 253 -6.14 14.23 -5.03
N LEU A 254 -6.75 13.43 -5.91
CA LEU A 254 -6.70 13.60 -7.35
C LEU A 254 -7.36 14.90 -7.80
N LYS A 255 -8.48 15.29 -7.19
CA LYS A 255 -9.11 16.61 -7.44
C LYS A 255 -8.20 17.76 -7.02
N LYS A 256 -7.59 17.71 -5.83
CA LYS A 256 -6.65 18.77 -5.40
C LYS A 256 -5.38 18.80 -6.25
N GLN A 257 -4.92 17.66 -6.76
CA GLN A 257 -3.78 17.60 -7.67
C GLN A 257 -4.14 18.22 -9.03
N GLY A 258 -5.31 17.92 -9.58
CA GLY A 258 -5.80 18.53 -10.83
C GLY A 258 -6.03 20.04 -10.73
N GLN A 259 -6.44 20.54 -9.55
CA GLN A 259 -6.53 21.98 -9.30
C GLN A 259 -5.16 22.68 -9.29
N ARG A 260 -4.11 21.98 -8.82
CA ARG A 260 -2.73 22.51 -8.81
C ARG A 260 -2.06 22.41 -10.18
N ASP A 261 -2.23 21.27 -10.83
CA ASP A 261 -1.55 20.92 -12.06
C ASP A 261 -2.43 19.98 -12.89
N ALA A 262 -3.17 20.55 -13.84
CA ALA A 262 -4.11 19.81 -14.67
C ALA A 262 -3.41 18.78 -15.58
N GLU A 263 -2.25 19.13 -16.17
CA GLU A 263 -1.52 18.24 -17.08
C GLU A 263 -0.88 17.07 -16.33
N LEU A 264 -0.24 17.34 -15.19
CA LEU A 264 0.33 16.27 -14.38
C LEU A 264 -0.75 15.35 -13.78
N ALA A 265 -1.90 15.91 -13.40
CA ALA A 265 -3.03 15.11 -12.94
C ALA A 265 -3.59 14.20 -14.03
N LYS A 266 -3.66 14.65 -15.30
CA LYS A 266 -4.05 13.79 -16.43
C LYS A 266 -3.08 12.62 -16.59
N ILE A 267 -1.77 12.86 -16.53
CA ILE A 267 -0.75 11.81 -16.63
C ILE A 267 -0.92 10.79 -15.50
N LEU A 268 -1.08 11.27 -14.26
CA LEU A 268 -1.32 10.41 -13.10
C LEU A 268 -2.62 9.62 -13.21
N HIS A 269 -3.71 10.23 -13.67
CA HIS A 269 -4.98 9.55 -13.91
C HIS A 269 -4.87 8.45 -14.96
N GLN A 270 -4.22 8.72 -16.09
CA GLN A 270 -4.03 7.72 -17.15
C GLN A 270 -3.17 6.54 -16.68
N ALA A 271 -2.10 6.81 -15.93
CA ALA A 271 -1.26 5.77 -15.37
C ALA A 271 -2.02 4.93 -14.33
N LEU A 272 -2.82 5.58 -13.48
CA LEU A 272 -3.66 4.91 -12.47
C LEU A 272 -4.75 4.06 -13.14
N GLN A 273 -5.37 4.57 -14.19
CA GLN A 273 -6.37 3.85 -14.99
C GLN A 273 -5.77 2.61 -15.66
N LYS A 274 -4.57 2.72 -16.25
CA LYS A 274 -3.85 1.56 -16.80
C LYS A 274 -3.62 0.49 -15.74
N ARG A 275 -3.18 0.89 -14.54
CA ARG A 275 -2.97 -0.01 -13.40
C ARG A 275 -4.27 -0.67 -12.95
N ALA A 276 -5.34 0.10 -12.75
CA ALA A 276 -6.66 -0.41 -12.38
C ALA A 276 -7.18 -1.41 -13.42
N SER A 277 -7.00 -1.12 -14.72
CA SER A 277 -7.44 -2.01 -15.80
C SER A 277 -6.66 -3.33 -15.89
N ASN A 278 -5.49 -3.41 -15.28
CA ASN A 278 -4.68 -4.63 -15.17
C ASN A 278 -5.04 -5.46 -13.93
N LEU A 279 -5.64 -4.84 -12.91
CA LEU A 279 -6.13 -5.50 -11.70
C LEU A 279 -7.50 -6.18 -11.92
N GLU A 280 -8.31 -5.66 -12.84
CA GLU A 280 -9.59 -6.26 -13.20
C GLU A 280 -9.41 -7.62 -13.92
N PRO A 281 -10.07 -8.70 -13.45
CA PRO A 281 -9.99 -10.00 -14.09
C PRO A 281 -10.50 -9.93 -15.55
N LYS A 282 -9.75 -10.56 -16.46
CA LYS A 282 -9.95 -10.56 -17.93
C LYS A 282 -11.36 -10.95 -18.42
N GLY A 283 -12.27 -11.40 -17.56
CA GLY A 283 -13.61 -11.87 -17.88
C GLY A 283 -14.72 -10.81 -17.97
N ARG A 284 -14.48 -9.54 -17.63
CA ARG A 284 -15.52 -8.47 -17.66
C ARG A 284 -15.42 -7.49 -18.83
N ARG A 285 -14.79 -7.86 -19.96
CA ARG A 285 -14.74 -7.00 -21.15
C ARG A 285 -15.83 -7.37 -22.15
N GLY A 286 -17.05 -6.95 -21.84
CA GLY A 286 -18.17 -7.02 -22.77
C GLY A 286 -19.10 -5.84 -22.56
N LYS A 287 -18.71 -4.65 -23.03
CA LYS A 287 -19.59 -3.55 -23.51
C LYS A 287 -18.75 -2.31 -23.85
N ALA A 288 -19.19 -1.57 -24.86
CA ALA A 288 -18.51 -0.41 -25.46
C ALA A 288 -18.09 0.62 -24.41
N LYS A 289 -16.80 1.00 -24.44
CA LYS A 289 -16.10 1.74 -23.40
C LYS A 289 -16.50 3.22 -23.38
N LYS A 290 -17.41 3.60 -22.48
CA LYS A 290 -17.36 4.93 -21.88
C LYS A 290 -16.08 4.98 -21.03
N GLN A 291 -15.30 6.07 -21.09
CA GLN A 291 -14.17 6.25 -20.18
C GLN A 291 -14.71 6.16 -18.75
N PRO A 292 -14.23 5.21 -17.91
CA PRO A 292 -14.71 5.05 -16.54
C PRO A 292 -14.52 6.36 -15.79
N SER A 293 -15.51 6.76 -15.00
CA SER A 293 -15.41 8.00 -14.22
C SER A 293 -14.30 7.88 -13.19
N LEU A 294 -13.80 9.03 -12.70
CA LEU A 294 -12.78 9.06 -11.65
C LEU A 294 -13.23 8.23 -10.43
N GLU A 295 -14.49 8.39 -10.05
CA GLU A 295 -15.13 7.67 -8.95
C GLU A 295 -15.22 6.16 -9.19
N GLU A 296 -15.36 5.72 -10.45
CA GLU A 296 -15.41 4.30 -10.82
C GLU A 296 -14.01 3.66 -10.83
N ILE A 297 -12.98 4.40 -11.26
CA ILE A 297 -11.58 3.98 -11.14
C ILE A 297 -11.19 3.86 -9.66
N CYS A 298 -11.54 4.86 -8.84
CA CYS A 298 -11.16 4.89 -7.43
C CYS A 298 -11.87 3.83 -6.56
N ARG A 299 -12.86 3.09 -7.08
CA ARG A 299 -13.48 1.95 -6.38
C ARG A 299 -12.60 0.71 -6.35
N HIS A 300 -11.72 0.55 -7.33
CA HIS A 300 -10.94 -0.66 -7.56
C HIS A 300 -9.44 -0.44 -7.32
N VAL A 301 -9.10 0.67 -6.65
CA VAL A 301 -7.73 1.16 -6.49
C VAL A 301 -7.54 1.52 -5.02
N SER A 302 -6.46 1.02 -4.43
CA SER A 302 -6.04 1.37 -3.07
C SER A 302 -5.16 2.61 -3.06
N TRP A 303 -4.96 3.23 -1.90
CA TRP A 303 -4.00 4.32 -1.75
C TRP A 303 -2.57 3.87 -2.07
N GLN A 304 -2.25 2.59 -1.84
CA GLN A 304 -0.96 2.01 -2.23
C GLN A 304 -0.76 2.02 -3.75
N ASP A 305 -1.81 1.76 -4.53
CA ASP A 305 -1.76 1.84 -5.99
C ASP A 305 -1.51 3.27 -6.47
N VAL A 306 -2.07 4.27 -5.77
CA VAL A 306 -1.80 5.69 -6.03
C VAL A 306 -0.34 6.03 -5.73
N ILE A 307 0.21 5.56 -4.60
CA ILE A 307 1.64 5.76 -4.26
C ILE A 307 2.53 5.09 -5.31
N ALA A 308 2.23 3.84 -5.68
CA ALA A 308 2.99 3.09 -6.68
C ALA A 308 2.97 3.82 -8.04
N THR A 309 1.80 4.31 -8.44
CA THR A 309 1.64 5.08 -9.69
C THR A 309 2.37 6.42 -9.63
N ALA A 310 2.28 7.15 -8.52
CA ALA A 310 3.02 8.40 -8.34
C ALA A 310 4.53 8.16 -8.34
N THR A 311 5.00 7.07 -7.75
CA THR A 311 6.42 6.68 -7.77
C THR A 311 6.87 6.33 -9.18
N GLU A 312 6.08 5.54 -9.90
CA GLU A 312 6.35 5.18 -11.29
C GLU A 312 6.43 6.42 -12.20
N VAL A 313 5.44 7.32 -12.13
CA VAL A 313 5.36 8.51 -13.01
C VAL A 313 6.36 9.61 -12.59
N LEU A 314 6.44 9.94 -11.30
CA LEU A 314 7.17 11.12 -10.83
C LEU A 314 8.64 10.84 -10.50
N VAL A 315 9.00 9.58 -10.18
CA VAL A 315 10.35 9.21 -9.75
C VAL A 315 11.03 8.33 -10.79
N VAL A 316 10.41 7.20 -11.17
CA VAL A 316 11.03 6.22 -12.08
C VAL A 316 11.04 6.76 -13.51
N ASN A 317 9.88 7.20 -14.01
CA ASN A 317 9.71 7.72 -15.37
C ASN A 317 9.83 9.24 -15.44
N LYS A 318 10.63 9.84 -14.54
CA LYS A 318 10.77 11.30 -14.42
C LYS A 318 11.10 11.96 -15.77
N ALA A 319 12.02 11.38 -16.55
CA ALA A 319 12.42 11.91 -17.86
C ALA A 319 11.27 11.93 -18.88
N GLN A 320 10.44 10.88 -18.92
CA GLN A 320 9.26 10.82 -19.79
C GLN A 320 8.19 11.81 -19.34
N THR A 321 7.97 11.93 -18.02
CA THR A 321 7.03 12.90 -17.47
C THR A 321 7.47 14.34 -17.74
N LEU A 322 8.77 14.63 -17.72
CA LEU A 322 9.31 15.94 -18.13
C LEU A 322 9.05 16.24 -19.61
N GLN A 323 9.19 15.25 -20.50
CA GLN A 323 8.88 15.38 -21.92
C GLN A 323 7.39 15.60 -22.19
N LEU A 324 6.51 15.07 -21.33
CA LEU A 324 5.06 15.26 -21.45
C LEU A 324 4.57 16.59 -20.86
N LEU A 325 5.40 17.25 -20.03
CA LEU A 325 5.07 18.51 -19.34
C LEU A 325 5.73 19.75 -19.95
N GLY A 326 6.71 19.57 -20.84
CA GLY A 326 7.44 20.63 -21.55
C GLY A 326 7.09 20.63 -23.03
#